data_AF-A0A958S6K9-F1
#
_entry.id   AF-A0A958S6K9-F1
#
_cell.length_a   1.000
_cell.length_b   1.000
_cell.length_c   1.000
_cell.angle_alpha   90.00
_cell.angle_beta   90.00
_cell.angle_gamma   90.00
#
_symmetry.space_group_name_H-M   'P 1'
#
loop_
_entity.id
_entity.type
_entity.pdbx_description
1 polymer ?
#
loop_
_entity_poly.entity_id
_entity_poly.type
_entity_poly.pdbx_seq_one_letter_code
_entity_poly.pdbx_strand_id
1 'polypeptide(L)'
;MSFGRLFWGNFRDKLATANAKESAALCVLYCMVSGSEGVPMAVEEGFDRGCELFDAGEYFEAHEVWEDLWAEAMGPRHAFLQGLIQTAVALHHAGNENWKGTRSLLASSLGYLEKGARDSRPVDLATLRDRILDFEIALQKKLAGQSVELPFFKVPLLVRRG
;
A
#
# COMPACT_ATOMS: atom_id res chain seq x y z
N MET A 1 -42.46 -13.81 10.60
CA MET A 1 -42.41 -12.34 10.82
C MET A 1 -41.13 -11.83 10.17
N SER A 2 -41.26 -11.00 9.13
CA SER A 2 -40.17 -10.60 8.25
C SER A 2 -39.51 -9.31 8.77
N PHE A 3 -38.37 -9.42 9.44
CA PHE A 3 -37.58 -8.28 9.90
C PHE A 3 -36.51 -7.83 8.87
N GLY A 4 -36.20 -8.66 7.86
CA GLY A 4 -35.10 -8.42 6.92
C GLY A 4 -35.42 -7.58 5.69
N ARG A 5 -36.70 -7.39 5.34
CA ARG A 5 -37.09 -6.80 4.05
C ARG A 5 -37.28 -5.27 4.07
N LEU A 6 -37.28 -4.65 5.25
CA LEU A 6 -37.49 -3.20 5.40
C LEU A 6 -36.20 -2.39 5.62
N PHE A 7 -35.06 -3.03 5.93
CA PHE A 7 -33.82 -2.31 6.23
C PHE A 7 -32.84 -2.22 5.03
N TRP A 8 -32.95 -3.15 4.08
CA TRP A 8 -31.95 -3.42 3.02
C TRP A 8 -32.46 -3.25 1.59
N GLY A 9 -33.64 -2.65 1.39
CA GLY A 9 -34.22 -2.46 0.05
C GLY A 9 -33.40 -1.55 -0.89
N ASN A 10 -32.39 -0.84 -0.38
CA ASN A 10 -31.60 0.11 -1.15
C ASN A 10 -30.16 0.27 -0.59
N PHE A 11 -29.48 -0.84 -0.30
CA PHE A 11 -28.09 -0.81 0.19
C PHE A 11 -27.13 -0.13 -0.80
N ARG A 12 -27.36 -0.36 -2.09
CA ARG A 12 -26.57 0.24 -3.18
C ARG A 12 -26.75 1.76 -3.26
N ASP A 13 -27.96 2.25 -2.98
CA ASP A 13 -28.24 3.69 -2.93
C ASP A 13 -27.71 4.34 -1.63
N LYS A 14 -27.72 3.61 -0.51
CA LYS A 14 -27.13 4.06 0.75
C LYS A 14 -25.60 4.15 0.70
N LEU A 15 -24.94 3.23 -0.01
CA LEU A 15 -23.50 3.29 -0.29
C LEU A 15 -23.14 4.46 -1.22
N ALA A 16 -24.01 4.79 -2.18
CA ALA A 16 -23.78 5.88 -3.12
C ALA A 16 -23.85 7.29 -2.48
N THR A 17 -24.49 7.41 -1.31
CA THR A 17 -24.66 8.70 -0.60
C THR A 17 -23.92 8.77 0.74
N ALA A 18 -23.28 7.68 1.19
CA ALA A 18 -22.53 7.63 2.44
C ALA A 18 -21.20 8.35 2.30
N ASN A 19 -20.80 9.11 3.32
CA ASN A 19 -19.44 9.65 3.37
C ASN A 19 -18.44 8.53 3.72
N ALA A 20 -17.14 8.74 3.45
CA ALA A 20 -16.09 7.73 3.61
C ALA A 20 -16.09 7.02 5.00
N LYS A 21 -16.47 7.73 6.08
CA LYS A 21 -16.53 7.16 7.44
C LYS A 21 -17.72 6.23 7.65
N GLU A 22 -18.83 6.47 6.96
CA GLU A 22 -20.04 5.64 7.03
C GLU A 22 -19.89 4.38 6.17
N SER A 23 -19.16 4.47 5.05
CA SER A 23 -18.88 3.33 4.15
C SER A 23 -18.09 2.22 4.85
N ALA A 24 -17.08 2.54 5.65
CA ALA A 24 -16.28 1.56 6.39
C ALA A 24 -17.09 0.81 7.47
N ALA A 25 -17.91 1.53 8.26
CA ALA A 25 -18.75 0.93 9.29
C ALA A 25 -19.86 0.05 8.70
N LEU A 26 -20.44 0.47 7.57
CA LEU A 26 -21.41 -0.32 6.82
C LEU A 26 -20.76 -1.55 6.18
N CYS A 27 -19.48 -1.48 5.79
CA CYS A 27 -18.74 -2.59 5.20
C CYS A 27 -18.43 -3.69 6.24
N VAL A 28 -17.97 -3.30 7.42
CA VAL A 28 -17.72 -4.24 8.54
C VAL A 28 -19.03 -4.91 8.97
N LEU A 29 -20.12 -4.14 9.08
CA LEU A 29 -21.43 -4.66 9.44
C LEU A 29 -21.99 -5.57 8.33
N TYR A 30 -21.76 -5.25 7.06
CA TYR A 30 -22.17 -6.08 5.93
C TYR A 30 -21.43 -7.42 5.92
N CYS A 31 -20.10 -7.45 6.10
CA CYS A 31 -19.34 -8.70 6.20
C CYS A 31 -19.77 -9.55 7.40
N MET A 32 -20.03 -8.93 8.57
CA MET A 32 -20.48 -9.64 9.77
C MET A 32 -21.88 -10.23 9.64
N VAL A 33 -22.77 -9.60 8.87
CA VAL A 33 -24.18 -10.03 8.71
C VAL A 33 -24.37 -10.94 7.48
N SER A 34 -23.54 -10.82 6.44
CA SER A 34 -23.69 -11.59 5.20
C SER A 34 -22.84 -12.86 5.14
N GLY A 35 -21.85 -13.03 6.03
CA GLY A 35 -21.02 -14.24 6.08
C GLY A 35 -20.13 -14.44 4.85
N SER A 36 -19.89 -13.41 4.04
CA SER A 36 -19.01 -13.49 2.87
C SER A 36 -17.54 -13.36 3.28
N GLU A 37 -16.76 -14.43 3.11
CA GLU A 37 -15.30 -14.38 3.16
C GLU A 37 -14.77 -13.65 1.92
N GLY A 38 -14.64 -12.33 1.99
CA GLY A 38 -14.07 -11.55 0.89
C GLY A 38 -13.91 -10.08 1.23
N VAL A 39 -12.69 -9.57 1.06
CA VAL A 39 -12.43 -8.12 1.02
C VAL A 39 -13.16 -7.54 -0.21
N PRO A 40 -13.80 -6.36 -0.12
CA PRO A 40 -14.52 -5.78 -1.26
C PRO A 40 -13.62 -5.63 -2.49
N MET A 41 -14.09 -6.03 -3.68
CA MET A 41 -13.27 -6.07 -4.91
C MET A 41 -12.59 -4.72 -5.25
N ALA A 42 -13.23 -3.58 -4.96
CA ALA A 42 -12.68 -2.25 -5.22
C ALA A 42 -11.40 -1.95 -4.40
N VAL A 43 -11.25 -2.55 -3.22
CA VAL A 43 -10.08 -2.38 -2.35
C VAL A 43 -8.86 -3.13 -2.92
N GLU A 44 -9.09 -4.29 -3.53
CA GLU A 44 -8.05 -5.08 -4.18
C GLU A 44 -7.67 -4.48 -5.56
N GLU A 45 -8.63 -3.92 -6.31
CA GLU A 45 -8.34 -3.17 -7.55
C GLU A 45 -7.43 -1.96 -7.32
N GLY A 46 -7.66 -1.19 -6.25
CA GLY A 46 -6.78 -0.08 -5.88
C GLY A 46 -5.37 -0.54 -5.50
N PHE A 47 -5.27 -1.68 -4.79
CA PHE A 47 -3.98 -2.20 -4.37
C PHE A 47 -3.13 -2.63 -5.57
N ASP A 48 -3.71 -3.43 -6.46
CA ASP A 48 -3.07 -3.89 -7.68
C ASP A 48 -2.66 -2.70 -8.57
N ARG A 49 -3.52 -1.69 -8.68
CA ARG A 49 -3.21 -0.47 -9.44
C ARG A 49 -1.99 0.26 -8.87
N GLY A 50 -1.91 0.41 -7.55
CA GLY A 50 -0.74 1.01 -6.92
C GLY A 50 0.54 0.20 -7.17
N CYS A 51 0.44 -1.13 -7.15
CA CYS A 51 1.56 -2.00 -7.52
C CYS A 51 2.00 -1.81 -8.98
N GLU A 52 1.07 -1.75 -9.94
CA GLU A 52 1.40 -1.50 -11.35
C GLU A 52 2.11 -0.16 -11.56
N LEU A 53 1.66 0.89 -10.87
CA LEU A 53 2.28 2.22 -10.91
C LEU A 53 3.69 2.19 -10.32
N PHE A 54 3.87 1.53 -9.19
CA PHE A 54 5.17 1.35 -8.56
C PHE A 54 6.13 0.59 -9.49
N ASP A 55 5.67 -0.51 -10.09
CA ASP A 55 6.44 -1.31 -11.05
C ASP A 55 6.84 -0.48 -12.29
N ALA A 56 5.99 0.48 -12.71
CA ALA A 56 6.29 1.40 -13.80
C ALA A 56 7.30 2.51 -13.41
N GLY A 57 7.54 2.73 -12.12
CA GLY A 57 8.37 3.82 -11.59
C GLY A 57 7.59 5.12 -11.34
N GLU A 58 6.27 5.09 -11.45
CA GLU A 58 5.35 6.20 -11.16
C GLU A 58 5.08 6.24 -9.64
N TYR A 59 6.15 6.51 -8.87
CA TYR A 59 6.13 6.34 -7.42
C TYR A 59 5.20 7.33 -6.71
N PHE A 60 5.03 8.53 -7.27
CA PHE A 60 4.10 9.50 -6.68
C PHE A 60 2.67 9.00 -6.88
N GLU A 61 2.30 8.60 -8.08
CA GLU A 61 0.97 8.09 -8.39
C GLU A 61 0.65 6.82 -7.59
N ALA A 62 1.65 5.94 -7.39
CA ALA A 62 1.50 4.78 -6.51
C ALA A 62 1.22 5.17 -5.05
N HIS A 63 1.87 6.24 -4.55
CA HIS A 63 1.64 6.73 -3.19
C HIS A 63 0.20 7.22 -3.01
N GLU A 64 -0.33 7.98 -3.97
CA GLU A 64 -1.68 8.54 -3.89
C GLU A 64 -2.72 7.42 -3.83
N VAL A 65 -2.59 6.41 -4.70
CA VAL A 65 -3.51 5.26 -4.73
C VAL A 65 -3.48 4.47 -3.42
N TRP A 66 -2.30 4.26 -2.83
CA TRP A 66 -2.20 3.53 -1.58
C TRP A 66 -2.61 4.36 -0.35
N GLU A 67 -2.55 5.70 -0.41
CA GLU A 67 -2.96 6.57 0.70
C GLU A 67 -4.46 6.44 1.00
N ASP A 68 -5.29 6.36 -0.03
CA ASP A 68 -6.74 6.13 0.11
C ASP A 68 -7.03 4.80 0.84
N LEU A 69 -6.31 3.73 0.45
CA LEU A 69 -6.43 2.41 1.09
C LEU A 69 -5.89 2.42 2.52
N TRP A 70 -4.84 3.18 2.77
CA TRP A 70 -4.22 3.31 4.08
C TRP A 70 -5.14 4.03 5.07
N ALA A 71 -5.85 5.06 4.62
CA ALA A 71 -6.78 5.83 5.45
C ALA A 71 -7.91 4.97 6.05
N GLU A 72 -8.30 3.91 5.35
CA GLU A 72 -9.34 2.97 5.79
C GLU A 72 -8.77 1.69 6.46
N ALA A 73 -7.46 1.46 6.35
CA ALA A 73 -6.82 0.26 6.87
C ALA A 73 -6.64 0.31 8.40
N MET A 74 -6.62 -0.87 9.01
CA MET A 74 -6.31 -1.05 10.43
C MET A 74 -5.30 -2.18 10.62
N GLY A 75 -4.66 -2.23 11.80
CA GLY A 75 -3.82 -3.35 12.19
C GLY A 75 -2.61 -3.57 11.26
N PRO A 76 -2.24 -4.84 10.95
CA PRO A 76 -1.06 -5.13 10.13
C PRO A 76 -1.17 -4.60 8.69
N ARG A 77 -2.35 -4.58 8.06
CA ARG A 77 -2.54 -3.97 6.72
C ARG A 77 -2.24 -2.47 6.70
N HIS A 78 -2.63 -1.72 7.74
CA HIS A 78 -2.26 -0.31 7.86
C HIS A 78 -0.74 -0.11 7.95
N ALA A 79 -0.06 -0.93 8.76
CA ALA A 79 1.40 -0.90 8.83
C ALA A 79 2.05 -1.31 7.49
N PHE A 80 1.49 -2.29 6.79
CA PHE A 80 2.01 -2.73 5.50
C PHE A 80 1.91 -1.63 4.44
N LEU A 81 0.73 -1.02 4.28
CA LEU A 81 0.49 0.09 3.35
C LEU A 81 1.36 1.30 3.69
N GLN A 82 1.53 1.62 4.98
CA GLN A 82 2.46 2.67 5.42
C GLN A 82 3.89 2.39 4.93
N GLY A 83 4.33 1.13 4.99
CA GLY A 83 5.63 0.71 4.48
C GLY A 83 5.77 0.97 2.97
N LEU A 84 4.79 0.53 2.19
CA LEU A 84 4.76 0.73 0.73
C LEU A 84 4.74 2.21 0.34
N ILE A 85 3.88 3.01 0.98
CA ILE A 85 3.79 4.46 0.78
C ILE A 85 5.15 5.12 1.07
N GLN A 86 5.77 4.81 2.21
CA GLN A 86 7.07 5.40 2.55
C GLN A 86 8.17 4.99 1.56
N THR A 87 8.16 3.74 1.08
CA THR A 87 9.10 3.31 0.03
C THR A 87 8.89 4.11 -1.26
N ALA A 88 7.64 4.27 -1.71
CA ALA A 88 7.31 5.02 -2.92
C ALA A 88 7.73 6.50 -2.81
N VAL A 89 7.37 7.16 -1.71
CA VAL A 89 7.77 8.56 -1.46
C VAL A 89 9.29 8.68 -1.37
N ALA A 90 10.00 7.72 -0.76
CA ALA A 90 11.46 7.75 -0.71
C ALA A 90 12.12 7.72 -2.09
N LEU A 91 11.58 6.89 -3.00
CA LEU A 91 12.06 6.78 -4.38
C LEU A 91 11.71 8.02 -5.21
N HIS A 92 10.52 8.60 -5.01
CA HIS A 92 10.19 9.91 -5.60
C HIS A 92 11.15 11.01 -5.13
N HIS A 93 11.43 11.07 -3.82
CA HIS A 93 12.42 11.99 -3.25
C HIS A 93 13.82 11.78 -3.85
N ALA A 94 14.20 10.53 -4.11
CA ALA A 94 15.49 10.23 -4.72
C ALA A 94 15.57 10.76 -6.16
N GLY A 95 14.48 10.69 -6.93
CA GLY A 95 14.40 11.30 -8.26
C GLY A 95 14.58 12.82 -8.23
N ASN A 96 14.15 13.46 -7.15
CA ASN A 96 14.30 14.90 -6.91
C ASN A 96 15.61 15.27 -6.17
N GLU A 97 16.55 14.33 -6.06
CA GLU A 97 17.83 14.48 -5.34
C GLU A 97 17.71 14.86 -3.85
N ASN A 98 16.56 14.60 -3.23
CA ASN A 98 16.33 14.81 -1.81
C ASN A 98 16.83 13.62 -0.98
N TRP A 99 18.15 13.45 -0.93
CA TRP A 99 18.81 12.29 -0.31
C TRP A 99 18.53 12.15 1.19
N LYS A 100 18.38 13.26 1.91
CA LYS A 100 18.06 13.26 3.34
C LYS A 100 16.66 12.69 3.57
N GLY A 101 15.68 13.14 2.76
CA GLY A 101 14.31 12.63 2.80
C GLY A 101 14.24 11.15 2.43
N THR A 102 14.89 10.76 1.33
CA THR A 102 14.98 9.36 0.90
C THR A 102 15.50 8.45 2.02
N ARG A 103 16.65 8.78 2.62
CA ARG A 103 17.24 7.95 3.69
C ARG A 103 16.32 7.83 4.91
N SER A 104 15.67 8.92 5.30
CA SER A 104 14.77 8.93 6.46
C SER A 104 13.55 8.02 6.24
N LEU A 105 13.00 8.04 5.03
CA LEU A 105 11.81 7.26 4.68
C LEU A 105 12.14 5.79 4.44
N LEU A 106 13.25 5.45 3.76
CA LEU A 106 13.65 4.05 3.59
C LEU A 106 13.88 3.36 4.93
N ALA A 107 14.60 4.01 5.86
CA ALA A 107 14.90 3.46 7.18
C ALA A 107 13.63 3.15 8.00
N SER A 108 12.60 4.01 7.89
CA SER A 108 11.31 3.77 8.57
C SER A 108 10.42 2.78 7.83
N SER A 109 10.45 2.76 6.50
CA SER A 109 9.64 1.87 5.66
C SER A 109 9.89 0.39 5.97
N LEU A 110 11.15 -0.02 6.16
CA LEU A 110 11.51 -1.41 6.49
C LEU A 110 10.84 -1.89 7.78
N GLY A 111 10.80 -1.03 8.82
CA GLY A 111 10.15 -1.36 10.08
C GLY A 111 8.62 -1.50 9.97
N TYR A 112 7.99 -0.73 9.09
CA TYR A 112 6.56 -0.86 8.80
C TYR A 112 6.23 -2.11 7.98
N LEU A 113 7.04 -2.38 6.94
CA LEU A 113 6.97 -3.59 6.14
C LEU A 113 7.16 -4.86 7.00
N GLU A 114 7.99 -4.81 8.04
CA GLU A 114 8.14 -5.88 9.02
C GLU A 114 6.90 -6.07 9.89
N LYS A 115 6.36 -5.00 10.46
CA LYS A 115 5.12 -5.04 11.25
C LYS A 115 3.93 -5.56 10.44
N GLY A 116 3.87 -5.22 9.16
CA GLY A 116 2.79 -5.60 8.23
C GLY A 116 2.99 -6.93 7.50
N ALA A 117 4.10 -7.65 7.73
CA ALA A 117 4.51 -8.78 6.88
C ALA A 117 3.46 -9.89 6.73
N ARG A 118 2.60 -10.10 7.74
CA ARG A 118 1.55 -11.13 7.73
C ARG A 118 0.45 -10.86 6.67
N ASP A 119 0.22 -9.59 6.37
CA ASP A 119 -0.78 -9.11 5.40
C ASP A 119 -0.13 -8.63 4.09
N SER A 120 1.14 -8.99 3.86
CA SER A 120 1.87 -8.55 2.66
C SER A 120 1.46 -9.25 1.38
N ARG A 121 0.83 -10.44 1.46
CA ARG A 121 0.40 -11.19 0.28
C ARG A 121 -0.63 -10.35 -0.50
N PRO A 122 -0.45 -10.15 -1.82
CA PRO A 122 0.37 -10.92 -2.76
C PRO A 122 1.80 -10.41 -3.05
N VAL A 123 2.34 -9.48 -2.27
CA VAL A 123 3.65 -8.85 -2.55
C VAL A 123 4.84 -9.75 -2.23
N ASP A 124 5.84 -9.77 -3.12
CA ASP A 124 7.16 -10.35 -2.83
C ASP A 124 7.95 -9.42 -1.89
N LEU A 125 7.62 -9.54 -0.61
CA LEU A 125 8.22 -8.72 0.43
C LEU A 125 9.73 -8.96 0.60
N ALA A 126 10.21 -10.17 0.28
CA ALA A 126 11.63 -10.48 0.38
C ALA A 126 12.41 -9.69 -0.68
N THR A 127 11.99 -9.79 -1.94
CA THR A 127 12.59 -9.05 -3.04
C THR A 127 12.53 -7.54 -2.81
N LEU A 128 11.38 -7.02 -2.35
CA LEU A 128 11.25 -5.58 -2.05
C LEU A 128 12.25 -5.12 -0.99
N ARG A 129 12.42 -5.88 0.10
CA ARG A 129 13.37 -5.55 1.17
C ARG A 129 14.80 -5.55 0.67
N ASP A 130 15.18 -6.57 -0.10
CA ASP A 130 16.53 -6.67 -0.66
C ASP A 130 16.85 -5.45 -1.54
N ARG A 131 15.88 -5.01 -2.36
CA ARG A 131 16.03 -3.78 -3.18
C ARG A 131 16.14 -2.50 -2.37
N ILE A 132 15.36 -2.37 -1.29
CA ILE A 132 15.48 -1.21 -0.39
C ILE A 132 16.87 -1.19 0.23
N LEU A 133 17.37 -2.33 0.71
CA LEU A 133 18.71 -2.43 1.31
C LEU A 133 19.83 -2.13 0.30
N ASP A 134 19.74 -2.68 -0.92
CA ASP A 134 20.68 -2.37 -2.01
C ASP A 134 20.73 -0.85 -2.28
N PHE A 135 19.56 -0.21 -2.34
CA PHE A 135 19.45 1.23 -2.55
C PHE A 135 20.06 2.02 -1.39
N GLU A 136 19.75 1.65 -0.13
CA GLU A 136 20.32 2.32 1.04
C GLU A 136 21.85 2.22 1.07
N ILE A 137 22.42 1.06 0.75
CA ILE A 137 23.87 0.85 0.67
C ILE A 137 24.48 1.77 -0.40
N ALA A 138 23.89 1.83 -1.59
CA ALA A 138 24.36 2.72 -2.66
C ALA A 138 24.24 4.20 -2.28
N LEU A 139 23.14 4.59 -1.62
CA LEU A 139 22.92 5.95 -1.14
C LEU A 139 23.95 6.35 -0.09
N GLN A 140 24.30 5.47 0.84
CA GLN A 140 25.35 5.71 1.82
C GLN A 140 26.71 5.96 1.16
N LYS A 141 27.08 5.16 0.15
CA LYS A 141 28.32 5.36 -0.62
C LYS A 141 28.33 6.71 -1.34
N LYS A 142 27.21 7.08 -1.97
CA LYS A 142 27.03 8.38 -2.63
C LYS A 142 27.18 9.54 -1.64
N LEU A 143 26.55 9.45 -0.47
CA LEU A 143 26.66 10.46 0.59
C LEU A 143 28.06 10.55 1.19
N ALA A 144 28.86 9.48 1.11
CA ALA A 144 30.28 9.47 1.46
C ALA A 144 31.19 10.03 0.36
N GLY A 145 30.63 10.58 -0.73
CA GLY A 145 31.38 11.18 -1.84
C GLY A 145 31.86 10.20 -2.90
N GLN A 146 31.44 8.93 -2.85
CA GLN A 146 31.79 7.95 -3.87
C GLN A 146 30.93 8.15 -5.12
N SER A 147 31.53 7.99 -6.30
CA SER A 147 30.80 7.93 -7.56
C SER A 147 30.13 6.56 -7.69
N VAL A 148 28.87 6.50 -7.30
CA VAL A 148 28.01 5.31 -7.36
C VAL A 148 26.69 5.70 -8.00
N GLU A 149 26.23 4.86 -8.92
CA GLU A 149 24.88 4.93 -9.48
C GLU A 149 23.88 4.37 -8.48
N LEU A 150 22.75 5.07 -8.28
CA LEU A 150 21.71 4.60 -7.38
C LEU A 150 20.85 3.55 -8.10
N PRO A 151 20.63 2.36 -7.50
CA PRO A 151 19.91 1.28 -8.13
C PRO A 151 18.40 1.53 -8.02
N PHE A 152 17.87 2.55 -8.72
CA PHE A 152 16.43 2.68 -8.89
C PHE A 152 15.89 1.35 -9.43
N PHE A 153 14.90 0.81 -8.74
CA PHE A 153 14.44 -0.54 -9.02
C PHE A 153 12.98 -0.52 -9.45
N LYS A 154 12.72 -1.29 -10.50
CA LYS A 154 11.38 -1.66 -10.96
C LYS A 154 11.26 -3.15 -10.74
N VAL A 155 10.79 -3.56 -9.56
CA VAL A 155 10.56 -4.97 -9.25
C VAL A 155 9.08 -5.23 -9.29
N PRO A 156 8.62 -6.26 -10.02
CA PRO A 156 7.23 -6.67 -9.96
C PRO A 156 6.84 -6.95 -8.51
N LEU A 157 6.03 -6.09 -7.92
CA LEU A 157 5.63 -6.26 -6.52
C LEU A 157 4.76 -7.50 -6.36
N LEU A 158 3.85 -7.74 -7.31
CA LEU A 158 2.88 -8.83 -7.23
C LEU A 158 3.52 -10.17 -7.63
N VAL A 159 3.42 -11.16 -6.73
CA VAL A 159 3.73 -12.56 -7.06
C VAL A 159 2.60 -13.11 -7.93
N ARG A 160 2.76 -13.07 -9.26
CA ARG A 160 1.81 -13.72 -10.17
C ARG A 160 1.92 -15.23 -10.01
N ARG A 161 0.90 -15.84 -9.40
CA ARG A 161 0.75 -17.30 -9.42
C ARG A 161 0.39 -17.72 -10.85
N GLY A 162 1.28 -18.51 -11.46
CA GLY A 162 0.97 -19.23 -12.71
C GLY A 162 0.03 -20.41 -12.46
#